data_AF-A0A218ZTD1-F1
#
_entry.id   AF-A0A218ZTD1-F1
#
_cell.length_a   1.000
_cell.length_b   1.000
_cell.length_c   1.000
_cell.angle_alpha   90.00
_cell.angle_beta   90.00
_cell.angle_gamma   90.00
#
_symmetry.space_group_name_H-M   'P 1'
#
loop_
_entity.id
_entity.type
_entity.pdbx_description
1 polymer ?
#
loop_
_entity_poly.entity_id
_entity_poly.type
_entity_poly.pdbx_seq_one_letter_code
_entity_poly.pdbx_strand_id
1 'polypeptide(L)'
;MNHLVISIMALLSLTMLVAVPAVSAAATPTLSPPPATLPAVVYYTNPVTGVHYTVTTPEWSSFLSKIIDNSTYVSYNWTLNVTQPLVLFDLSYTGLNPYGMVFIQALAKVGGFPSIHNMSIAFNMTKNLPSQISGYTNIQALDAGAYPGFTWSVPIVHSMVTEYEEIGAIAAIVVVMFVLYFAFNRKK
;
A
#
# COMPACT_ATOMS: atom_id res chain seq x y z
N MET A 1 24.68 -45.56 -12.22
CA MET A 1 23.97 -44.47 -12.93
C MET A 1 22.62 -44.11 -12.31
N ASN A 2 21.87 -45.07 -11.71
CA ASN A 2 20.50 -44.81 -11.25
C ASN A 2 20.37 -43.90 -10.01
N HIS A 3 21.29 -43.97 -9.04
CA HIS A 3 21.16 -43.16 -7.81
C HIS A 3 21.39 -41.65 -8.03
N LEU A 4 22.23 -41.26 -9.00
CA LEU A 4 22.48 -39.85 -9.31
C LEU A 4 21.24 -39.18 -9.94
N VAL A 5 20.58 -39.88 -10.87
CA VAL A 5 19.37 -39.39 -11.54
C VAL A 5 18.23 -39.24 -10.53
N ILE A 6 18.10 -40.18 -9.58
CA ILE A 6 17.09 -40.12 -8.52
C ILE A 6 17.34 -38.95 -7.56
N SER A 7 18.60 -38.70 -7.16
CA SER A 7 18.93 -37.56 -6.28
C SER A 7 18.74 -36.21 -6.96
N ILE A 8 19.06 -36.09 -8.25
CA ILE A 8 18.83 -34.86 -9.02
C ILE A 8 17.33 -34.61 -9.19
N MET A 9 16.53 -35.64 -9.47
CA MET A 9 15.07 -35.50 -9.59
C MET A 9 14.41 -35.16 -8.25
N ALA A 10 14.88 -35.73 -7.14
CA ALA A 10 14.40 -35.41 -5.79
C ALA A 10 14.73 -33.96 -5.40
N LEU A 11 15.92 -33.47 -5.74
CA LEU A 11 16.30 -32.08 -5.47
C LEU A 11 15.51 -31.09 -6.34
N LEU A 12 15.27 -31.41 -7.62
CA LEU A 12 14.47 -30.58 -8.53
C LEU A 12 12.98 -30.52 -8.11
N SER A 13 12.44 -31.62 -7.58
CA SER A 13 11.06 -31.66 -7.10
C SER A 13 10.90 -30.95 -5.75
N LEU A 14 11.92 -30.98 -4.88
CA LEU A 14 11.92 -30.22 -3.63
C LEU A 14 12.05 -28.71 -3.87
N THR A 15 12.82 -28.26 -4.86
CA THR A 15 12.90 -26.83 -5.20
C THR A 15 11.63 -26.31 -5.89
N MET A 16 10.96 -27.14 -6.69
CA MET A 16 9.65 -26.82 -7.27
C MET A 16 8.55 -26.66 -6.20
N LEU A 17 8.64 -27.37 -5.07
CA LEU A 17 7.66 -27.25 -3.98
C LEU A 17 7.82 -25.99 -3.12
N VAL A 18 9.04 -25.43 -3.04
CA VAL A 18 9.33 -24.20 -2.28
C VAL A 18 9.15 -22.94 -3.13
N ALA A 19 9.12 -23.09 -4.46
CA ALA A 19 9.04 -21.97 -5.40
C ALA A 19 7.61 -21.59 -5.83
N VAL A 20 6.56 -22.25 -5.32
CA VAL A 20 5.18 -21.78 -5.55
C VAL A 20 4.85 -20.80 -4.43
N PRO A 21 4.92 -19.47 -4.64
CA PRO A 21 4.31 -18.56 -3.70
C PRO A 21 2.85 -18.99 -3.58
N ALA A 22 2.41 -19.31 -2.37
CA ALA A 22 1.00 -19.49 -2.07
C ALA A 22 0.33 -18.12 -2.21
N VAL A 23 0.11 -17.68 -3.45
CA VAL A 23 -0.72 -16.52 -3.76
C VAL A 23 -2.15 -16.95 -3.46
N SER A 24 -2.54 -16.80 -2.20
CA SER A 24 -3.95 -16.67 -1.86
C SER A 24 -4.42 -15.39 -2.52
N ALA A 25 -4.98 -15.52 -3.73
CA ALA A 25 -5.72 -14.45 -4.38
C ALA A 25 -7.00 -14.23 -3.56
N ALA A 26 -6.89 -13.44 -2.48
CA ALA A 26 -8.05 -12.93 -1.80
C ALA A 26 -8.86 -12.14 -2.83
N ALA A 27 -10.13 -12.49 -3.01
CA ALA A 27 -11.00 -11.77 -3.93
C ALA A 27 -11.07 -10.31 -3.51
N THR A 28 -10.75 -9.39 -4.43
CA THR A 28 -10.94 -7.97 -4.20
C THR A 28 -12.45 -7.70 -4.05
N PRO A 29 -12.88 -6.97 -3.02
CA PRO A 29 -14.29 -6.65 -2.85
C PRO A 29 -14.75 -5.78 -4.02
N THR A 30 -16.02 -5.92 -4.39
CA THR A 30 -16.64 -5.02 -5.36
C THR A 30 -16.76 -3.62 -4.75
N LEU A 31 -16.20 -2.62 -5.40
CA LEU A 31 -16.20 -1.24 -4.92
C LEU A 31 -17.43 -0.50 -5.45
N SER A 32 -18.27 0.00 -4.55
CA SER A 32 -19.40 0.86 -4.92
C SER A 32 -18.92 2.28 -5.21
N PRO A 33 -19.62 3.02 -6.09
CA PRO A 33 -19.34 4.44 -6.28
C PRO A 33 -19.57 5.22 -4.97
N PRO A 34 -18.83 6.31 -4.73
CA PRO A 34 -19.01 7.12 -3.55
C PRO A 34 -20.39 7.82 -3.56
N PRO A 35 -20.95 8.12 -2.37
CA PRO A 35 -22.14 8.95 -2.26
C PRO A 35 -21.86 10.39 -2.73
N ALA A 36 -22.92 11.14 -3.05
CA ALA A 36 -22.80 12.55 -3.45
C ALA A 36 -22.23 13.45 -2.34
N THR A 37 -22.37 13.04 -1.08
CA THR A 37 -21.86 13.75 0.10
C THR A 37 -21.04 12.80 0.97
N LEU A 38 -19.87 13.25 1.40
CA LEU A 38 -19.00 12.53 2.32
C LEU A 38 -19.38 12.83 3.77
N PRO A 39 -19.24 11.85 4.69
CA PRO A 39 -19.68 12.01 6.07
C PRO A 39 -18.88 13.10 6.79
N ALA A 40 -19.56 13.82 7.66
CA ALA A 40 -18.94 14.80 8.53
C ALA A 40 -18.23 14.08 9.69
N VAL A 41 -16.96 14.43 9.95
CA VAL A 41 -16.17 13.83 11.03
C VAL A 41 -15.75 14.90 12.01
N VAL A 42 -16.12 14.72 13.28
CA VAL A 42 -15.71 15.60 14.38
C VAL A 42 -14.40 15.09 14.98
N TYR A 43 -13.45 15.99 15.22
CA TYR A 43 -12.22 15.69 15.97
C TYR A 43 -11.96 16.73 17.04
N TYR A 44 -11.33 16.29 18.13
CA TYR A 44 -11.03 17.12 19.30
C TYR A 44 -9.55 17.46 19.33
N THR A 45 -9.21 18.74 19.27
CA THR A 45 -7.80 19.19 19.31
C THR A 45 -7.26 19.22 20.73
N ASN A 46 -8.14 19.40 21.72
CA ASN A 46 -7.82 19.28 23.11
C ASN A 46 -9.01 18.64 23.86
N PRO A 47 -8.86 17.41 24.36
CA PRO A 47 -9.94 16.70 25.04
C PRO A 47 -10.30 17.31 26.40
N VAL A 48 -9.42 18.11 27.00
CA VAL A 48 -9.65 18.78 28.28
C VAL A 48 -10.48 20.06 28.10
N THR A 49 -10.20 20.84 27.06
CA THR A 49 -10.93 22.09 26.80
C THR A 49 -12.17 21.90 25.93
N GLY A 50 -12.36 20.72 25.34
CA GLY A 50 -13.52 20.42 24.49
C GLY A 50 -13.51 21.11 23.12
N VAL A 51 -12.39 21.73 22.75
CA VAL A 51 -12.24 22.37 21.43
C VAL A 51 -12.27 21.28 20.37
N HIS A 52 -13.22 21.41 19.44
CA HIS A 52 -13.43 20.47 18.36
C HIS A 52 -13.68 21.20 17.04
N TYR A 53 -13.41 20.50 15.96
CA TYR A 53 -13.72 20.93 14.61
C TYR A 53 -14.35 19.78 13.85
N THR A 54 -15.11 20.13 12.80
CA THR A 54 -15.76 19.17 11.94
C THR A 54 -15.16 19.26 10.55
N VAL A 55 -14.71 18.13 10.01
CA VAL A 55 -14.35 18.00 8.60
C VAL A 55 -15.61 17.62 7.84
N THR A 56 -16.05 18.45 6.91
CA THR A 56 -17.25 18.21 6.09
C THR A 56 -16.87 17.93 4.64
N THR A 57 -17.87 17.72 3.78
CA THR A 57 -17.63 17.38 2.36
C THR A 57 -16.69 18.37 1.65
N PRO A 58 -16.85 19.71 1.75
CA PRO A 58 -15.92 20.66 1.14
C PRO A 58 -14.46 20.50 1.58
N GLU A 59 -14.22 20.26 2.87
CA GLU A 59 -12.86 20.04 3.37
C GLU A 59 -12.28 18.73 2.86
N TRP A 60 -13.08 17.65 2.82
CA TRP A 60 -12.66 16.38 2.24
C TRP A 60 -12.34 16.49 0.74
N SER A 61 -13.21 17.13 -0.03
CA SER A 61 -12.98 17.38 -1.46
C SER A 61 -11.74 18.25 -1.69
N SER A 62 -11.49 19.23 -0.81
CA SER A 62 -10.29 20.05 -0.88
C SER A 62 -9.04 19.23 -0.57
N PHE A 63 -9.07 18.37 0.47
CA PHE A 63 -7.98 17.46 0.78
C PHE A 63 -7.64 16.54 -0.41
N LEU A 64 -8.65 15.86 -0.95
CA LEU A 64 -8.48 14.93 -2.06
C LEU A 64 -7.90 15.65 -3.28
N SER A 65 -8.49 16.78 -3.70
CA SER A 65 -8.06 17.50 -4.89
C SER A 65 -6.74 18.28 -4.76
N LYS A 66 -6.35 18.72 -3.55
CA LYS A 66 -5.15 19.55 -3.35
C LYS A 66 -3.93 18.77 -2.85
N ILE A 67 -4.16 17.62 -2.20
CA ILE A 67 -3.10 16.78 -1.63
C ILE A 67 -3.04 15.44 -2.37
N ILE A 68 -4.14 14.68 -2.45
CA ILE A 68 -4.12 13.34 -3.06
C ILE A 68 -3.95 13.39 -4.58
N ASP A 69 -4.58 14.34 -5.28
CA ASP A 69 -4.44 14.52 -6.73
C ASP A 69 -3.18 15.29 -7.15
N ASN A 70 -2.42 15.78 -6.18
CA ASN A 70 -1.25 16.61 -6.45
C ASN A 70 0.01 15.74 -6.51
N SER A 71 0.63 15.68 -7.69
CA SER A 71 1.84 14.91 -7.97
C SER A 71 3.07 15.28 -7.15
N THR A 72 3.06 16.43 -6.48
CA THR A 72 4.11 16.81 -5.52
C THR A 72 4.00 16.03 -4.21
N TYR A 73 2.81 15.55 -3.86
CA TYR A 73 2.54 14.79 -2.64
C TYR A 73 2.36 13.30 -2.91
N VAL A 74 1.64 12.93 -3.98
CA VAL A 74 1.33 11.55 -4.36
C VAL A 74 1.52 11.40 -5.86
N SER A 75 2.42 10.53 -6.27
CA SER A 75 2.82 10.34 -7.67
C SER A 75 1.76 9.66 -8.54
N TYR A 76 0.92 8.80 -7.95
CA TYR A 76 -0.19 8.16 -8.66
C TYR A 76 -1.31 9.16 -8.98
N ASN A 77 -1.86 9.09 -10.20
CA ASN A 77 -2.96 9.96 -10.61
C ASN A 77 -4.31 9.44 -10.12
N TRP A 78 -4.72 9.91 -8.93
CA TRP A 78 -5.99 9.55 -8.30
C TRP A 78 -7.22 10.23 -8.94
N THR A 79 -7.05 11.28 -9.73
CA THR A 79 -8.16 12.07 -10.31
C THR A 79 -9.10 11.24 -11.18
N LEU A 80 -8.59 10.17 -11.79
CA LEU A 80 -9.37 9.27 -12.65
C LEU A 80 -10.08 8.14 -11.87
N ASN A 81 -9.78 7.99 -10.58
CA ASN A 81 -10.32 6.92 -9.76
C ASN A 81 -11.60 7.39 -9.04
N VAL A 82 -12.74 6.91 -9.51
CA VAL A 82 -14.06 7.27 -8.93
C VAL A 82 -14.21 6.88 -7.46
N THR A 83 -13.40 5.94 -6.97
CA THR A 83 -13.42 5.47 -5.58
C THR A 83 -12.31 6.08 -4.73
N GLN A 84 -11.67 7.16 -5.19
CA GLN A 84 -10.65 7.92 -4.45
C GLN A 84 -11.02 8.21 -2.98
N PRO A 85 -12.28 8.50 -2.59
CA PRO A 85 -12.59 8.70 -1.17
C PRO A 85 -12.26 7.50 -0.27
N LEU A 86 -12.18 6.27 -0.82
CA LEU A 86 -11.73 5.09 -0.08
C LEU A 86 -10.28 5.19 0.41
N VAL A 87 -9.51 6.20 -0.01
CA VAL A 87 -8.24 6.53 0.65
C VAL A 87 -8.46 6.76 2.15
N LEU A 88 -9.52 7.47 2.53
CA LEU A 88 -9.83 7.81 3.93
C LEU A 88 -11.03 7.05 4.50
N PHE A 89 -12.01 6.71 3.66
CA PHE A 89 -13.27 6.13 4.10
C PHE A 89 -13.29 4.61 3.99
N ASP A 90 -14.15 3.98 4.79
CA ASP A 90 -14.47 2.56 4.67
C ASP A 90 -15.28 2.27 3.38
N LEU A 91 -15.50 0.98 3.09
CA LEU A 91 -16.23 0.54 1.89
C LEU A 91 -17.69 1.03 1.83
N SER A 92 -18.27 1.43 2.96
CA SER A 92 -19.64 1.96 3.03
C SER A 92 -19.70 3.47 2.83
N TYR A 93 -18.57 4.17 2.87
CA TYR A 93 -18.46 5.63 2.88
C TYR A 93 -19.20 6.30 4.06
N THR A 94 -19.51 5.56 5.12
CA THR A 94 -20.17 6.11 6.33
C THR A 94 -19.19 6.36 7.47
N GLY A 95 -18.07 5.64 7.49
CA GLY A 95 -17.00 5.78 8.47
C GLY A 95 -15.62 5.90 7.82
N LEU A 96 -14.62 6.14 8.67
CA LEU A 96 -13.22 6.18 8.26
C LEU A 96 -12.63 4.78 8.26
N ASN A 97 -11.76 4.51 7.29
CA ASN A 97 -10.90 3.34 7.32
C ASN A 97 -9.75 3.55 8.34
N PRO A 98 -8.92 2.53 8.62
CA PRO A 98 -7.78 2.65 9.52
C PRO A 98 -6.83 3.82 9.22
N TYR A 99 -6.53 4.10 7.95
CA TYR A 99 -5.69 5.25 7.58
C TYR A 99 -6.39 6.59 7.83
N GLY A 100 -7.67 6.72 7.45
CA GLY A 100 -8.47 7.91 7.71
C GLY A 100 -8.56 8.26 9.19
N MET A 101 -8.67 7.25 10.06
CA MET A 101 -8.63 7.44 11.52
C MET A 101 -7.28 7.99 12.00
N VAL A 102 -6.18 7.43 11.52
CA VAL A 102 -4.82 7.90 11.85
C VAL A 102 -4.59 9.33 11.34
N PHE A 103 -5.10 9.64 10.15
CA PHE A 103 -5.06 10.99 9.57
C PHE A 103 -5.83 12.00 10.45
N ILE A 104 -7.04 11.67 10.89
CA ILE A 104 -7.82 12.53 11.79
C ILE A 104 -7.11 12.74 13.13
N GLN A 105 -6.48 11.71 13.68
CA GLN A 105 -5.68 11.85 14.91
C GLN A 105 -4.48 12.77 14.70
N ALA A 106 -3.81 12.70 13.56
CA ALA A 106 -2.72 13.63 13.21
C ALA A 106 -3.26 15.06 13.05
N LEU A 107 -4.40 15.25 12.40
CA LEU A 107 -5.04 16.55 12.26
C LEU A 107 -5.43 17.15 13.63
N ALA A 108 -5.93 16.33 14.54
CA ALA A 108 -6.21 16.73 15.91
C ALA A 108 -4.95 17.20 16.65
N LYS A 109 -3.80 16.55 16.43
CA LYS A 109 -2.50 16.94 17.00
C LYS A 109 -1.95 18.23 16.39
N VAL A 110 -2.17 18.46 15.10
CA VAL A 110 -1.84 19.75 14.46
C VAL A 110 -2.65 20.88 15.10
N GLY A 111 -3.92 20.62 15.38
CA GLY A 111 -4.82 21.57 16.01
C GLY A 111 -5.42 22.57 15.02
N GLY A 112 -6.40 23.34 15.50
CA GLY A 112 -7.09 24.38 14.72
C GLY A 112 -8.07 23.84 13.67
N PHE A 113 -8.52 24.75 12.79
CA PHE A 113 -9.51 24.44 11.75
C PHE A 113 -8.94 23.49 10.68
N PRO A 114 -9.75 22.60 10.07
CA PRO A 114 -9.37 21.68 8.98
C PRO A 114 -9.06 22.39 7.64
N SER A 115 -8.14 23.34 7.66
CA SER A 115 -7.62 24.00 6.46
C SER A 115 -6.69 23.07 5.66
N ILE A 116 -6.50 23.35 4.38
CA ILE A 116 -5.53 22.64 3.53
C ILE A 116 -4.11 22.66 4.13
N HIS A 117 -3.72 23.76 4.77
CA HIS A 117 -2.43 23.86 5.45
C HIS A 117 -2.31 22.86 6.60
N ASN A 118 -3.31 22.78 7.48
CA ASN A 118 -3.28 21.85 8.60
C ASN A 118 -3.39 20.39 8.14
N MET A 119 -4.20 20.14 7.11
CA MET A 119 -4.33 18.83 6.48
C MET A 119 -3.03 18.37 5.79
N SER A 120 -2.26 19.27 5.19
CA SER A 120 -0.97 18.90 4.58
C SER A 120 0.08 18.57 5.64
N ILE A 121 0.07 19.26 6.78
CA ILE A 121 0.90 18.89 7.94
C ILE A 121 0.48 17.52 8.48
N ALA A 122 -0.81 17.29 8.69
CA ALA A 122 -1.34 16.01 9.15
C ALA A 122 -0.96 14.86 8.19
N PHE A 123 -1.09 15.09 6.89
CA PHE A 123 -0.64 14.14 5.87
C PHE A 123 0.85 13.85 5.98
N ASN A 124 1.70 14.88 6.12
CA ASN A 124 3.14 14.69 6.28
C ASN A 124 3.50 13.90 7.55
N MET A 125 2.71 14.02 8.62
CA MET A 125 2.89 13.23 9.85
C MET A 125 2.53 11.75 9.66
N THR A 126 1.59 11.42 8.78
CA THR A 126 1.07 10.05 8.61
C THR A 126 1.64 9.31 7.41
N LYS A 127 2.19 10.02 6.43
CA LYS A 127 2.58 9.45 5.13
C LYS A 127 3.64 8.33 5.25
N ASN A 128 4.58 8.45 6.19
CA ASN A 128 5.63 7.46 6.40
C ASN A 128 5.27 6.39 7.46
N LEU A 129 4.07 6.42 8.02
CA LEU A 129 3.60 5.36 8.92
C LEU A 129 3.30 4.09 8.12
N PRO A 130 3.38 2.90 8.74
CA PRO A 130 2.98 1.65 8.10
C PRO A 130 1.53 1.71 7.62
N SER A 131 1.29 1.21 6.41
CA SER A 131 -0.06 1.01 5.87
C SER A 131 -0.62 -0.35 6.30
N GLN A 132 -1.88 -0.62 5.98
CA GLN A 132 -2.45 -1.97 6.10
C GLN A 132 -1.92 -2.94 5.03
N ILE A 133 -1.20 -2.45 4.03
CA ILE A 133 -0.57 -3.25 2.98
C ILE A 133 0.82 -3.64 3.47
N SER A 134 1.06 -4.94 3.60
CA SER A 134 2.32 -5.48 4.13
C SER A 134 3.51 -4.99 3.31
N GLY A 135 4.52 -4.41 3.98
CA GLY A 135 5.74 -3.89 3.35
C GLY A 135 5.65 -2.46 2.82
N TYR A 136 4.50 -1.79 2.95
CA TYR A 136 4.29 -0.43 2.44
C TYR A 136 4.01 0.55 3.58
N THR A 137 4.61 1.73 3.49
CA THR A 137 4.12 2.94 4.18
C THR A 137 2.88 3.50 3.49
N ASN A 138 2.14 4.38 4.15
CA ASN A 138 0.95 4.99 3.58
C ASN A 138 1.24 5.72 2.26
N ILE A 139 2.38 6.43 2.16
CA ILE A 139 2.77 7.11 0.93
C ILE A 139 3.13 6.14 -0.18
N GLN A 140 3.89 5.08 0.12
CA GLN A 140 4.24 4.07 -0.88
C GLN A 140 3.00 3.36 -1.41
N ALA A 141 2.00 3.09 -0.56
CA ALA A 141 0.72 2.54 -0.98
C ALA A 141 -0.02 3.51 -1.92
N LEU A 142 -0.11 4.79 -1.55
CA LEU A 142 -0.78 5.82 -2.35
C LEU A 142 -0.08 6.06 -3.70
N ASP A 143 1.25 6.13 -3.70
CA ASP A 143 2.10 6.24 -4.90
C ASP A 143 1.96 5.02 -5.82
N ALA A 144 1.64 3.87 -5.25
CA ALA A 144 1.36 2.66 -6.00
C ALA A 144 -0.10 2.52 -6.47
N GLY A 145 -0.96 3.51 -6.18
CA GLY A 145 -2.39 3.46 -6.51
C GLY A 145 -3.20 2.50 -5.64
N ALA A 146 -2.70 2.17 -4.44
CA ALA A 146 -3.37 1.31 -3.47
C ALA A 146 -3.92 2.12 -2.28
N TYR A 147 -5.04 1.67 -1.73
CA TYR A 147 -5.68 2.27 -0.57
C TYR A 147 -4.95 1.85 0.72
N PRO A 148 -4.30 2.77 1.45
CA PRO A 148 -3.48 2.44 2.61
C PRO A 148 -4.27 1.85 3.79
N GLY A 149 -5.59 2.06 3.82
CA GLY A 149 -6.48 1.57 4.88
C GLY A 149 -6.97 0.13 4.70
N PHE A 150 -6.63 -0.57 3.61
CA PHE A 150 -7.18 -1.90 3.31
C PHE A 150 -6.10 -2.94 3.04
N THR A 151 -6.15 -4.05 3.77
CA THR A 151 -5.21 -5.18 3.61
C THR A 151 -5.32 -5.89 2.26
N TRP A 152 -6.49 -5.83 1.63
CA TRP A 152 -6.74 -6.43 0.31
C TRP A 152 -6.37 -5.50 -0.85
N SER A 153 -6.05 -4.23 -0.58
CA SER A 153 -5.71 -3.30 -1.65
C SER A 153 -4.33 -3.63 -2.20
N VAL A 154 -4.26 -3.95 -3.48
CA VAL A 154 -3.02 -4.32 -4.15
C VAL A 154 -2.43 -3.11 -4.88
N PRO A 155 -1.12 -2.81 -4.73
CA PRO A 155 -0.36 -1.92 -5.59
C PRO A 155 -0.64 -2.15 -7.08
N ILE A 156 -1.07 -1.11 -7.80
CA ILE A 156 -1.25 -1.15 -9.26
C ILE A 156 0.07 -0.88 -9.95
N VAL A 157 0.85 0.06 -9.41
CA VAL A 157 2.21 0.35 -9.87
C VAL A 157 3.18 -0.38 -8.96
N HIS A 158 3.83 -1.42 -9.48
CA HIS A 158 4.86 -2.14 -8.74
C HIS A 158 6.06 -1.20 -8.49
N SER A 159 6.58 -1.23 -7.27
CA SER A 159 7.81 -0.49 -6.98
C SER A 159 8.96 -1.15 -7.75
N MET A 160 9.86 -0.35 -8.31
CA MET A 160 11.08 -0.89 -8.97
C MET A 160 11.88 -1.81 -8.05
N VAL A 161 11.81 -1.63 -6.72
CA VAL A 161 12.51 -2.49 -5.75
C VAL A 161 12.01 -3.94 -5.82
N THR A 162 10.70 -4.15 -5.95
CA THR A 162 10.12 -5.49 -6.10
C THR A 162 10.58 -6.14 -7.42
N GLU A 163 10.66 -5.34 -8.48
CA GLU A 163 11.20 -5.77 -9.78
C GLU A 163 12.69 -6.14 -9.67
N TYR A 164 13.49 -5.38 -8.90
CA TYR A 164 14.89 -5.69 -8.66
C TYR A 164 15.13 -6.90 -7.76
N GLU A 165 14.27 -7.17 -6.77
CA GLU A 165 14.36 -8.40 -5.97
C GLU A 165 14.12 -9.63 -6.84
N GLU A 166 13.13 -9.59 -7.74
CA GLU A 166 12.87 -10.67 -8.68
C GLU A 166 14.02 -10.85 -9.69
N ILE A 167 14.55 -9.76 -10.24
CA ILE A 167 15.73 -9.79 -11.13
C ILE A 167 16.96 -10.34 -10.38
N GLY A 168 17.16 -9.94 -9.12
CA GLY A 168 18.26 -10.40 -8.28
C GLY A 168 18.18 -11.91 -8.00
N ALA A 169 16.98 -12.42 -7.71
CA ALA A 169 16.74 -13.85 -7.54
C ALA A 169 17.03 -14.64 -8.84
N ILE A 170 16.59 -14.14 -9.99
CA ILE A 170 16.88 -14.76 -11.29
C ILE A 170 18.39 -14.77 -11.57
N ALA A 171 19.08 -13.65 -11.34
CA ALA A 171 20.54 -13.57 -11.50
C ALA A 171 21.28 -14.56 -10.59
N ALA A 172 20.86 -14.70 -9.34
CA ALA A 172 21.43 -15.67 -8.40
C ALA A 172 21.25 -17.12 -8.89
N ILE A 173 20.07 -17.47 -9.41
CA ILE A 173 19.80 -18.80 -10.00
C ILE A 173 20.75 -19.07 -11.17
N VAL A 174 20.92 -18.10 -12.09
CA VAL A 174 21.81 -18.25 -13.25
C VAL A 174 23.26 -18.45 -12.82
N VAL A 175 23.74 -17.70 -11.84
CA VAL A 175 25.10 -17.85 -11.28
C VAL A 175 25.29 -19.23 -10.66
N VAL A 176 24.33 -19.70 -9.85
CA VAL A 176 24.36 -21.03 -9.24
C VAL A 176 24.40 -22.12 -10.32
N MET A 177 23.58 -22.00 -11.38
CA MET A 177 23.62 -22.94 -12.50
C MET A 177 24.99 -22.97 -13.19
N PHE A 178 25.62 -21.82 -13.41
CA PHE A 178 26.96 -21.72 -13.99
C PHE A 178 28.02 -22.40 -13.13
N VAL A 179 28.00 -22.14 -11.82
CA VAL A 179 28.95 -22.74 -10.86
C VAL A 179 28.78 -24.25 -10.81
N LEU A 180 27.53 -24.75 -10.74
CA LEU A 180 27.25 -26.17 -10.75
C LEU A 180 27.70 -26.84 -12.06
N TYR A 181 27.43 -26.20 -13.21
CA TYR A 181 27.89 -26.70 -14.51
C TYR A 181 29.42 -26.85 -14.54
N PHE A 182 30.19 -25.85 -14.10
CA PHE A 182 31.65 -25.96 -14.08
C PHE A 182 32.15 -26.95 -13.02
N ALA A 183 31.55 -27.00 -11.83
CA ALA A 183 31.96 -27.91 -10.77
C ALA A 183 31.77 -29.38 -11.17
N PHE A 184 30.67 -29.71 -11.87
CA PHE A 184 30.34 -31.09 -12.25
C PHE A 184 30.79 -31.49 -13.65
N ASN A 185 30.96 -30.53 -14.58
CA ASN A 185 31.37 -30.81 -15.96
C ASN A 185 32.86 -30.54 -16.22
N ARG A 186 33.64 -30.19 -15.19
CA ARG A 186 35.11 -30.26 -15.24
C ARG A 186 35.49 -31.72 -15.39
N LYS A 187 35.82 -32.12 -16.63
CA LYS A 187 36.28 -33.47 -16.98
C LYS A 187 37.31 -33.97 -15.96
N LYS A 188 37.17 -35.24 -15.57
CA LYS A 188 38.31 -36.03 -15.10
C LYS A 188 39.33 -36.16 -16.21
#